data_AF-A0A0P1GKE5-F1
#
_entry.id   AF-A0A0P1GKE5-F1
#
_cell.length_a   1.000
_cell.length_b   1.000
_cell.length_c   1.000
_cell.angle_alpha   90.00
_cell.angle_beta   90.00
_cell.angle_gamma   90.00
#
_symmetry.space_group_name_H-M   'P 1'
#
loop_
_entity.id
_entity.type
_entity.pdbx_description
1 polymer ?
#
loop_
_entity_poly.entity_id
_entity_poly.type
_entity_poly.pdbx_seq_one_letter_code
_entity_poly.pdbx_strand_id
1 'polypeptide(L)'
;MTDLLIPRDLSYVKRRAKLKALFFEMSRANALDEKLQAVIDDFDAGVLSGKHWEGNGLVVVGESNSGKTEEVNRALDRFASQTASLECGRETNFLQIALEGETTWKALGLTVVRELGYEMAARKTEHEIWSQARRQLERTGTWLIHVDECQHMFETLGDKETRKVINSIKTLMKHRHWPVVVVLSGIDDLLGKVNLDPQFRNLMTAFHMGPINPLLDADLDEVDTAFVGYAAAVGVNIDRVRSEETYRRLCYGHGNLFGRVFKFMVDLFANVPPDCTDMTIDMLAERYAARSGCMPGHNPFLRDDYHACDVDNLLAGVD
;
A
#
# COMPACT_ATOMS: atom_id res chain seq x y z
N MET A 1 -26.32 -5.95 1.53
CA MET A 1 -25.49 -5.00 2.30
C MET A 1 -26.34 -4.44 3.44
N THR A 2 -26.55 -5.22 4.48
CA THR A 2 -27.40 -4.85 5.62
C THR A 2 -26.67 -5.36 6.85
N ASP A 3 -26.01 -4.44 7.58
CA ASP A 3 -25.42 -4.55 8.93
C ASP A 3 -24.06 -3.86 9.08
N LEU A 4 -23.96 -2.59 8.68
CA LEU A 4 -22.72 -1.82 8.85
C LEU A 4 -22.92 -0.40 9.40
N LEU A 5 -24.09 -0.13 10.00
CA LEU A 5 -24.26 1.11 10.75
C LEU A 5 -23.38 1.04 12.00
N ILE A 6 -22.33 1.86 12.02
CA ILE A 6 -21.45 2.05 13.16
C ILE A 6 -22.26 2.81 14.23
N PRO A 7 -22.49 2.23 15.41
CA PRO A 7 -23.28 2.90 16.44
C PRO A 7 -22.70 4.27 16.79
N ARG A 8 -23.56 5.28 16.85
CA ARG A 8 -23.15 6.67 17.05
C ARG A 8 -22.67 6.96 18.48
N ASP A 9 -23.02 6.12 19.44
CA ASP A 9 -22.58 6.18 20.84
C ASP A 9 -21.18 5.56 21.08
N LEU A 10 -20.57 4.95 20.05
CA LEU A 10 -19.18 4.49 20.16
C LEU A 10 -18.23 5.65 20.43
N SER A 11 -17.22 5.38 21.26
CA SER A 11 -16.10 6.31 21.42
C SER A 11 -15.41 6.58 20.08
N TYR A 12 -14.86 7.79 19.94
CA TYR A 12 -14.11 8.22 18.77
C TYR A 12 -13.10 7.16 18.29
N VAL A 13 -12.32 6.59 19.22
CA VAL A 13 -11.31 5.57 18.92
C VAL A 13 -11.93 4.31 18.31
N LYS A 14 -13.04 3.81 18.87
CA LYS A 14 -13.73 2.61 18.35
C LYS A 14 -14.36 2.88 16.98
N ARG A 15 -14.96 4.06 16.79
CA ARG A 15 -15.54 4.47 15.51
C ARG A 15 -14.47 4.57 14.43
N ARG A 16 -13.36 5.25 14.72
CA ARG A 16 -12.22 5.38 13.82
C ARG A 16 -11.61 4.03 13.44
N ALA A 17 -11.49 3.11 14.40
CA ALA A 17 -11.00 1.75 14.13
C ALA A 17 -11.92 1.00 13.16
N LYS A 18 -13.25 1.08 13.36
CA LYS A 18 -14.23 0.48 12.43
C LYS A 18 -14.18 1.09 11.04
N LEU A 19 -14.06 2.41 10.93
CA LEU A 19 -13.94 3.11 9.64
C LEU A 19 -12.66 2.68 8.90
N LYS A 20 -11.51 2.59 9.59
CA LYS A 20 -10.26 2.11 8.97
C LYS A 20 -10.35 0.69 8.42
N ALA A 21 -11.16 -0.16 9.05
CA ALA A 21 -11.37 -1.53 8.64
C ALA A 21 -12.32 -1.67 7.44
N LEU A 22 -12.97 -0.57 6.99
CA LEU A 22 -13.81 -0.63 5.81
C LEU A 22 -12.97 -0.86 4.55
N PHE A 23 -13.51 -1.72 3.71
CA PHE A 23 -13.01 -2.00 2.38
C PHE A 23 -14.05 -1.55 1.37
N PHE A 24 -13.57 -0.86 0.33
CA PHE A 24 -14.37 -0.52 -0.81
C PHE A 24 -13.70 -1.10 -2.04
N GLU A 25 -14.50 -1.70 -2.90
CA GLU A 25 -14.03 -2.21 -4.18
C GLU A 25 -13.67 -1.02 -5.08
N MET A 26 -12.45 -1.03 -5.62
CA MET A 26 -11.89 0.06 -6.40
C MET A 26 -11.21 -0.50 -7.64
N SER A 27 -11.27 0.23 -8.75
CA SER A 27 -10.68 -0.19 -10.02
C SER A 27 -9.17 -0.41 -9.91
N ARG A 28 -8.47 0.45 -9.17
CA ARG A 28 -7.03 0.30 -8.88
C ARG A 28 -6.69 -0.92 -8.03
N ALA A 29 -7.58 -1.30 -7.11
CA ALA A 29 -7.40 -2.47 -6.25
C ALA A 29 -7.53 -3.74 -7.10
N ASN A 30 -8.55 -3.78 -7.96
CA ASN A 30 -8.77 -4.87 -8.91
C ASN A 30 -7.60 -4.98 -9.89
N ALA A 31 -7.06 -3.86 -10.39
CA ALA A 31 -5.89 -3.87 -11.26
C ALA A 31 -4.63 -4.39 -10.57
N LEU A 32 -4.42 -4.09 -9.27
CA LEU A 32 -3.33 -4.68 -8.50
C LEU A 32 -3.53 -6.19 -8.31
N ASP A 33 -4.74 -6.61 -7.98
CA ASP A 33 -5.08 -8.03 -7.80
C ASP A 33 -4.81 -8.83 -9.07
N GLU A 34 -5.20 -8.31 -10.24
CA GLU A 34 -4.90 -8.93 -11.53
C GLU A 34 -3.40 -9.12 -11.76
N LYS A 35 -2.57 -8.14 -11.41
CA LYS A 35 -1.11 -8.23 -11.55
C LYS A 35 -0.49 -9.20 -10.55
N LEU A 36 -0.97 -9.18 -9.31
CA LEU A 36 -0.52 -10.09 -8.27
C LEU A 36 -0.88 -11.53 -8.65
N GLN A 37 -2.12 -11.77 -9.06
CA GLN A 37 -2.59 -13.08 -9.50
C GLN A 37 -1.78 -13.60 -10.69
N ALA A 38 -1.53 -12.77 -11.71
CA ALA A 38 -0.72 -13.18 -12.85
C ALA A 38 0.71 -13.61 -12.48
N VAL A 39 1.33 -12.93 -11.50
CA VAL A 39 2.67 -13.29 -11.00
C VAL A 39 2.62 -14.63 -10.23
N ILE A 40 1.56 -14.85 -9.44
CA ILE A 40 1.36 -16.08 -8.68
C ILE A 40 1.05 -17.26 -9.62
N ASP A 41 0.18 -17.07 -10.62
CA ASP A 41 -0.19 -18.09 -11.60
C ASP A 41 1.03 -18.57 -12.40
N ASP A 42 1.88 -17.64 -12.84
CA ASP A 42 3.13 -17.98 -13.52
C ASP A 42 4.07 -18.76 -12.61
N PHE A 43 4.13 -18.38 -11.33
CA PHE A 43 4.89 -19.14 -10.34
C PHE A 43 4.37 -20.55 -10.13
N ASP A 44 3.07 -20.69 -9.96
CA ASP A 44 2.40 -21.96 -9.72
C ASP A 44 2.59 -22.91 -10.91
N ALA A 45 2.34 -22.42 -12.13
CA ALA A 45 2.58 -23.13 -13.38
C ALA A 45 4.06 -23.52 -13.54
N GLY A 46 4.98 -22.63 -13.18
CA GLY A 46 6.41 -22.89 -13.18
C GLY A 46 6.78 -24.07 -12.29
N VAL A 47 6.32 -24.06 -11.03
CA VAL A 47 6.56 -25.15 -10.07
C VAL A 47 5.94 -26.47 -10.56
N LEU A 48 4.69 -26.43 -11.03
CA LEU A 48 3.99 -27.60 -11.58
C LEU A 48 4.73 -28.24 -12.76
N SER A 49 5.31 -27.42 -13.65
CA SER A 49 6.00 -27.92 -14.83
C SER A 49 7.26 -28.74 -14.51
N GLY A 50 7.84 -28.56 -13.31
CA GLY A 50 9.07 -29.22 -12.88
C GLY A 50 10.32 -28.85 -13.71
N LYS A 51 10.20 -27.96 -14.70
CA LYS A 51 11.33 -27.47 -15.49
C LYS A 51 11.99 -26.32 -14.76
N HIS A 52 13.26 -26.05 -15.07
CA HIS A 52 13.86 -24.79 -14.61
C HIS A 52 13.15 -23.64 -15.31
N TRP A 53 12.58 -22.75 -14.52
CA TRP A 53 11.84 -21.59 -14.97
C TRP A 53 12.33 -20.36 -14.18
N GLU A 54 12.09 -19.18 -14.72
CA GLU A 54 12.48 -17.94 -14.06
C GLU A 54 11.28 -17.31 -13.39
N GLY A 55 11.33 -17.21 -12.06
CA GLY A 55 10.37 -16.50 -11.21
C GLY A 55 9.98 -15.13 -11.76
N ASN A 56 8.69 -14.86 -11.91
CA ASN A 56 8.20 -13.49 -11.98
C ASN A 56 7.98 -12.92 -10.56
N GLY A 57 8.14 -11.61 -10.43
CA GLY A 57 7.88 -10.83 -9.23
C GLY A 57 7.04 -9.60 -9.57
N LEU A 58 6.66 -8.85 -8.54
CA LEU A 58 5.85 -7.63 -8.67
C LEU A 58 6.61 -6.46 -8.06
N VAL A 59 6.69 -5.34 -8.77
CA VAL A 59 7.16 -4.07 -8.22
C VAL A 59 6.01 -3.07 -8.18
N VAL A 60 5.70 -2.56 -7.00
CA VAL A 60 4.61 -1.61 -6.74
C VAL A 60 5.21 -0.27 -6.34
N VAL A 61 5.10 0.73 -7.22
CA VAL A 61 5.63 2.08 -6.95
C VAL A 61 4.53 3.12 -6.87
N GLY A 62 4.85 4.26 -6.28
CA GLY A 62 3.96 5.40 -6.12
C GLY A 62 4.42 6.28 -4.97
N GLU A 63 3.93 7.51 -4.91
CA GLU A 63 4.39 8.48 -3.91
C GLU A 63 4.14 8.04 -2.46
N SER A 64 4.86 8.64 -1.52
CA SER A 64 4.58 8.44 -0.09
C SER A 64 3.15 8.89 0.22
N ASN A 65 2.42 8.11 1.02
CA ASN A 65 1.00 8.32 1.32
C ASN A 65 0.01 8.14 0.15
N SER A 66 0.40 7.50 -0.95
CA SER A 66 -0.57 7.03 -1.97
C SER A 66 -1.46 5.88 -1.48
N GLY A 67 -1.06 5.18 -0.41
CA GLY A 67 -1.80 4.05 0.18
C GLY A 67 -1.29 2.66 -0.23
N LYS A 68 -0.07 2.56 -0.78
CA LYS A 68 0.46 1.30 -1.37
C LYS A 68 0.49 0.16 -0.38
N THR A 69 1.07 0.40 0.79
CA THR A 69 1.21 -0.61 1.85
C THR A 69 -0.13 -1.25 2.17
N GLU A 70 -1.16 -0.43 2.37
CA GLU A 70 -2.50 -0.92 2.68
C GLU A 70 -3.08 -1.73 1.51
N GLU A 71 -2.93 -1.25 0.28
CA GLU A 71 -3.49 -1.93 -0.89
C GLU A 71 -2.78 -3.26 -1.19
N VAL A 72 -1.46 -3.34 -1.06
CA VAL A 72 -0.69 -4.58 -1.22
C VAL A 72 -1.02 -5.58 -0.12
N ASN A 73 -1.14 -5.13 1.14
CA ASN A 73 -1.55 -6.00 2.25
C ASN A 73 -2.94 -6.58 1.99
N ARG A 74 -3.89 -5.73 1.59
CA ARG A 74 -5.26 -6.18 1.28
C ARG A 74 -5.30 -7.13 0.08
N ALA A 75 -4.51 -6.89 -0.97
CA ALA A 75 -4.41 -7.79 -2.11
C ALA A 75 -3.92 -9.19 -1.69
N LEU A 76 -2.90 -9.25 -0.83
CA LEU A 76 -2.38 -10.51 -0.29
C LEU A 76 -3.39 -11.20 0.65
N ASP A 77 -4.09 -10.44 1.50
CA ASP A 77 -5.15 -10.96 2.36
C ASP A 77 -6.33 -11.52 1.55
N ARG A 78 -6.76 -10.80 0.50
CA ARG A 78 -7.80 -11.25 -0.44
C ARG A 78 -7.38 -12.56 -1.10
N PHE A 79 -6.17 -12.62 -1.63
CA PHE A 79 -5.61 -13.83 -2.22
C PHE A 79 -5.62 -15.01 -1.23
N ALA A 80 -5.10 -14.83 -0.01
CA ALA A 80 -5.10 -15.88 1.00
C ALA A 80 -6.49 -16.32 1.46
N SER A 81 -7.47 -15.41 1.46
CA SER A 81 -8.86 -15.74 1.80
C SER A 81 -9.56 -16.59 0.74
N GLN A 82 -9.13 -16.48 -0.52
CA GLN A 82 -9.73 -17.16 -1.67
C GLN A 82 -8.98 -18.45 -2.03
N THR A 83 -7.67 -18.49 -1.78
CA THR A 83 -6.77 -19.56 -2.20
C THR A 83 -6.05 -20.10 -0.98
N ALA A 84 -6.55 -21.21 -0.41
CA ALA A 84 -5.88 -21.88 0.71
C ALA A 84 -4.58 -22.55 0.28
N SER A 85 -4.57 -23.15 -0.91
CA SER A 85 -3.42 -23.82 -1.52
C SER A 85 -3.36 -23.55 -3.02
N LEU A 86 -2.15 -23.43 -3.54
CA LEU A 86 -1.84 -23.39 -4.97
C LEU A 86 -2.07 -24.76 -5.64
N GLU A 87 -2.19 -24.78 -6.97
CA GLU A 87 -2.34 -26.00 -7.76
C GLU A 87 -1.09 -26.89 -7.68
N CYS A 88 0.10 -26.31 -7.50
CA CYS A 88 1.34 -27.06 -7.21
C CYS A 88 1.37 -27.74 -5.83
N GLY A 89 0.32 -27.60 -5.02
CA GLY A 89 0.20 -28.20 -3.69
C GLY A 89 0.90 -27.42 -2.58
N ARG A 90 1.35 -26.19 -2.84
CA ARG A 90 1.87 -25.30 -1.79
C ARG A 90 0.71 -24.61 -1.08
N GLU A 91 0.64 -24.73 0.24
CA GLU A 91 -0.23 -23.89 1.06
C GLU A 91 0.11 -22.41 0.86
N THR A 92 -0.88 -21.53 0.95
CA THR A 92 -0.70 -20.09 0.83
C THR A 92 0.01 -19.53 2.06
N ASN A 93 1.33 -19.41 1.95
CA ASN A 93 2.20 -18.86 2.98
C ASN A 93 3.10 -17.79 2.38
N PHE A 94 2.96 -16.57 2.90
CA PHE A 94 3.77 -15.43 2.53
C PHE A 94 4.35 -14.74 3.76
N LEU A 95 5.43 -13.99 3.55
CA LEU A 95 6.06 -13.16 4.56
C LEU A 95 6.04 -11.71 4.11
N GLN A 96 5.58 -10.82 4.98
CA GLN A 96 5.59 -9.38 4.72
C GLN A 96 6.58 -8.69 5.67
N ILE A 97 7.45 -7.86 5.13
CA ILE A 97 8.46 -7.11 5.88
C ILE A 97 8.41 -5.66 5.42
N ALA A 98 8.21 -4.72 6.33
CA ALA A 98 8.41 -3.30 6.07
C ALA A 98 9.83 -2.89 6.50
N LEU A 99 10.56 -2.21 5.60
CA LEU A 99 11.88 -1.67 5.92
C LEU A 99 11.74 -0.31 6.61
N GLU A 100 12.51 -0.12 7.67
CA GLU A 100 12.57 1.15 8.40
C GLU A 100 13.98 1.71 8.33
N GLY A 101 14.14 2.85 7.64
CA GLY A 101 15.44 3.47 7.43
C GLY A 101 16.43 2.58 6.67
N GLU A 102 17.66 3.07 6.52
CA GLU A 102 18.69 2.42 5.73
C GLU A 102 18.91 0.95 6.16
N THR A 103 18.59 0.02 5.27
CA THR A 103 18.60 -1.42 5.56
C THR A 103 19.50 -2.18 4.60
N THR A 104 20.53 -2.86 5.11
CA THR A 104 21.41 -3.68 4.27
C THR A 104 20.77 -5.03 3.87
N TRP A 105 21.24 -5.64 2.78
CA TRP A 105 20.83 -7.00 2.38
C TRP A 105 21.07 -8.04 3.48
N LYS A 106 22.14 -7.87 4.27
CA LYS A 106 22.42 -8.70 5.44
C LYS A 106 21.37 -8.52 6.55
N ALA A 107 20.98 -7.26 6.82
CA ALA A 107 19.97 -6.95 7.83
C ALA A 107 18.59 -7.49 7.44
N LEU A 108 18.18 -7.35 6.16
CA LEU A 108 16.97 -7.99 5.64
C LEU A 108 16.99 -9.50 5.86
N GLY A 109 18.10 -10.18 5.55
CA GLY A 109 18.22 -11.62 5.78
C GLY A 109 18.08 -12.03 7.26
N LEU A 110 18.57 -11.20 8.19
CA LEU A 110 18.36 -11.42 9.63
C LEU A 110 16.90 -11.27 10.02
N THR A 111 16.22 -10.23 9.50
CA THR A 111 14.79 -10.03 9.70
C THR A 111 14.00 -11.22 9.18
N VAL A 112 14.23 -11.66 7.94
CA VAL A 112 13.56 -12.84 7.35
C VAL A 112 13.70 -14.06 8.26
N VAL A 113 14.92 -14.37 8.72
CA VAL A 113 15.15 -15.54 9.59
C VAL A 113 14.40 -15.43 10.92
N ARG A 114 14.37 -14.23 11.51
CA ARG A 114 13.66 -13.94 12.76
C ARG A 114 12.13 -14.07 12.60
N GLU A 115 11.55 -13.45 11.56
CA GLU A 115 10.10 -13.49 11.31
C GLU A 115 9.61 -14.91 11.01
N LEU A 116 10.47 -15.76 10.46
CA LEU A 116 10.20 -17.19 10.27
C LEU A 116 10.43 -18.03 11.55
N GLY A 117 10.61 -17.38 12.70
CA GLY A 117 10.69 -18.04 14.01
C GLY A 117 12.04 -18.65 14.35
N TYR A 118 13.13 -18.26 13.68
CA TYR A 118 14.47 -18.76 13.97
C TYR A 118 15.38 -17.67 14.52
N GLU A 119 15.91 -17.88 15.73
CA GLU A 119 16.88 -16.97 16.32
C GLU A 119 18.30 -17.26 15.80
N MET A 120 19.01 -16.21 15.41
CA MET A 120 20.38 -16.32 14.90
C MET A 120 21.22 -15.14 15.36
N ALA A 121 22.46 -15.44 15.78
CA ALA A 121 23.41 -14.41 16.16
C ALA A 121 23.84 -13.56 14.95
N ALA A 122 23.82 -12.23 15.08
CA ALA A 122 24.17 -11.28 14.01
C ALA A 122 25.63 -11.36 13.51
N ARG A 123 26.54 -12.02 14.27
CA ARG A 123 27.95 -12.24 13.90
C ARG A 123 28.15 -13.15 12.69
N LYS A 124 27.09 -13.79 12.22
CA LYS A 124 27.12 -14.66 11.03
C LYS A 124 27.41 -13.85 9.76
N THR A 125 28.04 -14.50 8.80
CA THR A 125 28.28 -13.93 7.46
C THR A 125 26.96 -13.80 6.69
N GLU A 126 26.91 -12.90 5.71
CA GLU A 126 25.72 -12.73 4.85
C GLU A 126 25.33 -14.04 4.15
N HIS A 127 26.31 -14.82 3.69
CA HIS A 127 26.07 -16.13 3.09
C HIS A 127 25.44 -17.13 4.08
N GLU A 128 25.96 -17.22 5.31
CA GLU A 128 25.37 -18.08 6.35
C GLU A 128 23.93 -17.67 6.68
N ILE A 129 23.66 -16.36 6.76
CA ILE A 129 22.34 -15.80 7.04
C ILE A 129 21.35 -16.19 5.96
N TRP A 130 21.67 -15.94 4.69
CA TRP A 130 20.77 -16.25 3.58
C TRP A 130 20.65 -17.75 3.30
N SER A 131 21.68 -18.55 3.63
CA SER A 131 21.57 -20.01 3.64
C SER A 131 20.54 -20.48 4.67
N GLN A 132 20.51 -19.86 5.86
CA GLN A 132 19.51 -20.15 6.88
C GLN A 132 18.12 -19.64 6.48
N ALA A 133 18.02 -18.42 5.94
CA ALA A 133 16.76 -17.85 5.46
C ALA A 133 16.07 -18.79 4.47
N ARG A 134 16.81 -19.29 3.46
CA ARG A 134 16.28 -20.26 2.48
C ARG A 134 15.77 -21.54 3.13
N ARG A 135 16.53 -22.10 4.09
CA ARG A 135 16.07 -23.29 4.83
C ARG A 135 14.79 -23.02 5.60
N GLN A 136 14.64 -21.84 6.20
CA GLN A 136 13.42 -21.50 6.94
C GLN A 136 12.23 -21.24 6.03
N LEU A 137 12.43 -20.58 4.88
CA LEU A 137 11.39 -20.38 3.86
C LEU A 137 10.83 -21.73 3.40
N GLU A 138 11.70 -22.69 3.09
CA GLU A 138 11.28 -24.04 2.73
C GLU A 138 10.55 -24.76 3.87
N ARG A 139 11.11 -24.72 5.09
CA ARG A 139 10.52 -25.41 6.26
C ARG A 139 9.15 -24.87 6.66
N THR A 140 8.92 -23.58 6.48
CA THR A 140 7.65 -22.90 6.82
C THR A 140 6.68 -22.90 5.65
N GLY A 141 7.09 -23.40 4.48
CA GLY A 141 6.29 -23.35 3.26
C GLY A 141 6.13 -21.95 2.68
N THR A 142 6.86 -20.93 3.18
CA THR A 142 6.79 -19.56 2.67
C THR A 142 7.43 -19.46 1.29
N TRP A 143 6.63 -19.09 0.29
CA TRP A 143 7.05 -19.00 -1.11
C TRP A 143 6.88 -17.61 -1.73
N LEU A 144 6.24 -16.68 -1.02
CA LEU A 144 6.15 -15.27 -1.41
C LEU A 144 6.72 -14.39 -0.30
N ILE A 145 7.53 -13.40 -0.68
CA ILE A 145 8.03 -12.36 0.23
C ILE A 145 7.65 -10.99 -0.31
N HIS A 146 6.92 -10.23 0.50
CA HIS A 146 6.66 -8.83 0.29
C HIS A 146 7.65 -7.99 1.10
N VAL A 147 8.39 -7.11 0.43
CA VAL A 147 9.29 -6.13 1.05
C VAL A 147 8.77 -4.73 0.77
N ASP A 148 8.23 -4.08 1.79
CA ASP A 148 7.73 -2.70 1.73
C ASP A 148 8.81 -1.67 2.09
N GLU A 149 8.64 -0.47 1.56
CA GLU A 149 9.63 0.62 1.59
C GLU A 149 11.03 0.17 1.12
N CYS A 150 11.05 -0.68 0.09
CA CYS A 150 12.24 -1.36 -0.42
C CYS A 150 13.32 -0.40 -0.94
N GLN A 151 12.97 0.85 -1.28
CA GLN A 151 13.96 1.88 -1.65
C GLN A 151 15.01 2.08 -0.56
N HIS A 152 14.67 1.87 0.72
CA HIS A 152 15.61 2.03 1.84
C HIS A 152 16.79 1.06 1.78
N MET A 153 16.66 -0.04 1.04
CA MET A 153 17.77 -0.96 0.80
C MET A 153 18.77 -0.45 -0.24
N PHE A 154 18.37 0.52 -1.07
CA PHE A 154 19.15 1.05 -2.18
C PHE A 154 19.56 2.51 -2.01
N GLU A 155 19.10 3.17 -0.94
CA GLU A 155 19.19 4.62 -0.72
C GLU A 155 20.63 5.14 -0.80
N THR A 156 21.58 4.46 -0.15
CA THR A 156 22.99 4.85 -0.09
C THR A 156 23.89 4.04 -1.02
N LEU A 157 23.33 3.08 -1.76
CA LEU A 157 24.11 2.18 -2.59
C LEU A 157 24.46 2.80 -3.94
N GLY A 158 25.75 2.74 -4.29
CA GLY A 158 26.19 2.96 -5.66
C GLY A 158 25.68 1.87 -6.61
N ASP A 159 25.81 2.09 -7.91
CA ASP A 159 25.30 1.16 -8.94
C ASP A 159 25.87 -0.25 -8.83
N LYS A 160 27.15 -0.37 -8.47
CA LYS A 160 27.83 -1.67 -8.33
C LYS A 160 27.25 -2.46 -7.16
N GLU A 161 27.04 -1.82 -6.02
CA GLU A 161 26.44 -2.40 -4.83
C GLU A 161 24.96 -2.73 -5.07
N THR A 162 24.22 -1.84 -5.72
CA THR A 162 22.83 -2.07 -6.12
C THR A 162 22.68 -3.32 -6.99
N ARG A 163 23.56 -3.49 -8.00
CA ARG A 163 23.59 -4.71 -8.83
C ARG A 163 23.91 -5.98 -8.03
N LYS A 164 24.71 -5.90 -6.97
CA LYS A 164 24.95 -7.06 -6.09
C LYS A 164 23.67 -7.47 -5.36
N VAL A 165 22.95 -6.50 -4.79
CA VAL A 165 21.68 -6.74 -4.09
C VAL A 165 20.64 -7.33 -5.06
N ILE A 166 20.50 -6.75 -6.25
CA ILE A 166 19.61 -7.27 -7.30
C ILE A 166 19.96 -8.72 -7.69
N ASN A 167 21.24 -9.04 -7.87
CA ASN A 167 21.64 -10.41 -8.15
C ASN A 167 21.34 -11.38 -7.00
N SER A 168 21.42 -10.92 -5.76
CA SER A 168 21.01 -11.71 -4.60
C SER A 168 19.50 -11.98 -4.58
N ILE A 169 18.67 -10.98 -4.91
CA ILE A 169 17.21 -11.17 -5.08
C ILE A 169 16.93 -12.19 -6.19
N LYS A 170 17.57 -12.04 -7.37
CA LYS A 170 17.45 -13.00 -8.48
C LYS A 170 17.81 -14.42 -8.07
N THR A 171 18.83 -14.58 -7.24
CA THR A 171 19.25 -15.89 -6.73
C THR A 171 18.18 -16.52 -5.84
N LEU A 172 17.43 -15.71 -5.09
CA LEU A 172 16.29 -16.17 -4.28
C LEU A 172 15.13 -16.61 -5.18
N MET A 173 14.80 -15.81 -6.20
CA MET A 173 13.71 -16.09 -7.14
C MET A 173 13.96 -17.35 -7.98
N LYS A 174 15.21 -17.56 -8.43
CA LYS A 174 15.59 -18.66 -9.33
C LYS A 174 16.10 -19.90 -8.61
N HIS A 175 15.89 -20.01 -7.30
CA HIS A 175 16.39 -21.14 -6.52
C HIS A 175 15.76 -22.46 -6.99
N ARG A 176 16.58 -23.48 -7.27
CA ARG A 176 16.10 -24.72 -7.93
C ARG A 176 15.13 -25.56 -7.11
N HIS A 177 15.29 -25.56 -5.79
CA HIS A 177 14.46 -26.40 -4.91
C HIS A 177 13.29 -25.64 -4.31
N TRP A 178 13.50 -24.35 -4.04
CA TRP A 178 12.52 -23.50 -3.37
C TRP A 178 12.58 -22.08 -3.94
N PRO A 179 12.06 -21.86 -5.15
CA PRO A 179 11.94 -20.52 -5.71
C PRO A 179 10.97 -19.68 -4.87
N VAL A 180 11.16 -18.36 -4.90
CA VAL A 180 10.39 -17.39 -4.12
C VAL A 180 9.89 -16.27 -5.02
N VAL A 181 8.59 -15.98 -4.96
CA VAL A 181 7.99 -14.78 -5.54
C VAL A 181 8.37 -13.58 -4.67
N VAL A 182 8.83 -12.51 -5.29
CA VAL A 182 9.14 -11.27 -4.57
C VAL A 182 8.18 -10.16 -4.99
N VAL A 183 7.56 -9.54 -4.01
CA VAL A 183 6.78 -8.31 -4.17
C VAL A 183 7.59 -7.19 -3.52
N LEU A 184 8.00 -6.19 -4.29
CA LEU A 184 8.76 -5.04 -3.81
C LEU A 184 7.90 -3.81 -3.92
N SER A 185 7.60 -3.13 -2.81
CA SER A 185 6.91 -1.84 -2.83
C SER A 185 7.79 -0.71 -2.34
N GLY A 186 7.55 0.48 -2.85
CA GLY A 186 8.33 1.66 -2.49
C GLY A 186 7.95 2.91 -3.27
N ILE A 187 8.68 3.99 -3.05
CA ILE A 187 8.56 5.20 -3.88
C ILE A 187 9.10 4.98 -5.30
N ASP A 188 8.86 5.93 -6.20
CA ASP A 188 9.19 5.81 -7.63
C ASP A 188 10.68 5.56 -7.90
N ASP A 189 11.58 6.06 -7.03
CA ASP A 189 13.02 5.78 -7.10
C ASP A 189 13.35 4.28 -7.12
N LEU A 190 12.54 3.44 -6.49
CA LEU A 190 12.70 1.99 -6.52
C LEU A 190 12.69 1.45 -7.95
N LEU A 191 11.82 1.98 -8.82
CA LEU A 191 11.72 1.55 -10.21
C LEU A 191 13.01 1.86 -10.97
N GLY A 192 13.63 3.01 -10.68
CA GLY A 192 14.95 3.37 -11.21
C GLY A 192 16.01 2.32 -10.85
N LYS A 193 16.02 1.83 -9.61
CA LYS A 193 16.95 0.80 -9.14
C LYS A 193 16.70 -0.55 -9.83
N VAL A 194 15.43 -0.98 -9.95
CA VAL A 194 15.05 -2.21 -10.65
C VAL A 194 15.52 -2.19 -12.10
N ASN A 195 15.41 -1.03 -12.77
CA ASN A 195 15.78 -0.87 -14.18
C ASN A 195 17.30 -0.91 -14.45
N LEU A 196 18.17 -0.86 -13.44
CA LEU A 196 19.63 -0.92 -13.60
C LEU A 196 20.12 -2.27 -14.13
N ASP A 197 19.37 -3.35 -13.90
CA ASP A 197 19.66 -4.69 -14.39
C ASP A 197 18.55 -5.18 -15.33
N PRO A 198 18.80 -5.24 -16.66
CA PRO A 198 17.80 -5.66 -17.63
C PRO A 198 17.26 -7.09 -17.39
N GLN A 199 18.07 -7.99 -16.85
CA GLN A 199 17.62 -9.35 -16.54
C GLN A 199 16.70 -9.36 -15.33
N PHE A 200 16.93 -8.51 -14.34
CA PHE A 200 16.02 -8.37 -13.21
C PHE A 200 14.71 -7.74 -13.63
N ARG A 201 14.76 -6.64 -14.39
CA ARG A 201 13.56 -5.98 -14.93
C ARG A 201 12.65 -6.95 -15.68
N ASN A 202 13.21 -7.86 -16.46
CA ASN A 202 12.43 -8.84 -17.23
C ASN A 202 11.74 -9.90 -16.35
N LEU A 203 12.09 -9.98 -15.07
CA LEU A 203 11.43 -10.84 -14.07
C LEU A 203 10.39 -10.08 -13.25
N MET A 204 10.22 -8.76 -13.47
CA MET A 204 9.33 -7.94 -12.65
C MET A 204 8.17 -7.43 -13.49
N THR A 205 6.95 -7.68 -13.01
CA THR A 205 5.76 -6.95 -13.42
C THR A 205 5.71 -5.64 -12.66
N ALA A 206 5.52 -4.52 -13.35
CA ALA A 206 5.41 -3.21 -12.70
C ALA A 206 3.94 -2.80 -12.53
N PHE A 207 3.63 -2.25 -11.36
CA PHE A 207 2.36 -1.60 -11.07
C PHE A 207 2.65 -0.22 -10.45
N HIS A 208 2.14 0.83 -11.09
CA HIS A 208 2.27 2.19 -10.58
C HIS A 208 0.95 2.63 -9.95
N MET A 209 1.01 2.93 -8.67
CA MET A 209 -0.10 3.41 -7.89
C MET A 209 -0.03 4.94 -7.84
N GLY A 210 -0.44 5.53 -8.97
CA GLY A 210 -0.31 6.95 -9.23
C GLY A 210 -1.20 7.84 -8.35
N PRO A 211 -0.97 9.16 -8.41
CA PRO A 211 -1.87 10.13 -7.81
C PRO A 211 -3.25 10.08 -8.48
N ILE A 212 -4.25 10.53 -7.74
CA ILE A 212 -5.61 10.79 -8.24
C ILE A 212 -5.51 11.82 -9.36
N ASN A 213 -6.09 11.53 -10.51
CA ASN A 213 -6.35 12.51 -11.54
C ASN A 213 -7.80 12.99 -11.42
N PRO A 214 -8.05 14.18 -10.83
CA PRO A 214 -9.41 14.70 -10.63
C PRO A 214 -10.13 15.10 -11.94
N LEU A 215 -9.50 14.89 -13.10
CA LEU A 215 -10.09 15.06 -14.43
C LEU A 215 -10.55 13.72 -15.03
N LEU A 216 -10.25 12.58 -14.41
CA LEU A 216 -10.73 11.27 -14.82
C LEU A 216 -11.91 10.86 -13.95
N ASP A 217 -13.04 10.55 -14.60
CA ASP A 217 -14.26 10.11 -13.89
C ASP A 217 -13.99 8.87 -13.03
N ALA A 218 -13.21 7.91 -13.55
CA ALA A 218 -12.87 6.68 -12.82
C ALA A 218 -12.19 6.94 -11.47
N ASP A 219 -11.32 7.95 -11.38
CA ASP A 219 -10.61 8.29 -10.14
C ASP A 219 -11.54 9.02 -9.16
N LEU A 220 -12.41 9.91 -9.66
CA LEU A 220 -13.41 10.57 -8.84
C LEU A 220 -14.50 9.60 -8.36
N ASP A 221 -14.84 8.59 -9.14
CA ASP A 221 -15.78 7.53 -8.77
C ASP A 221 -15.24 6.71 -7.58
N GLU A 222 -13.93 6.47 -7.49
CA GLU A 222 -13.32 5.82 -6.32
C GLU A 222 -13.40 6.69 -5.06
N VAL A 223 -13.20 8.01 -5.23
CA VAL A 223 -13.35 9.00 -4.14
C VAL A 223 -14.80 9.04 -3.67
N ASP A 224 -15.76 9.11 -4.60
CA ASP A 224 -17.20 9.07 -4.31
C ASP A 224 -17.58 7.77 -3.60
N THR A 225 -17.13 6.62 -4.11
CA THR A 225 -17.40 5.29 -3.54
C THR A 225 -16.96 5.23 -2.07
N ALA A 226 -15.74 5.68 -1.77
CA ALA A 226 -15.24 5.73 -0.39
C ALA A 226 -16.06 6.71 0.46
N PHE A 227 -16.38 7.90 -0.07
CA PHE A 227 -17.11 8.94 0.66
C PHE A 227 -18.54 8.50 1.02
N VAL A 228 -19.26 7.92 0.06
CA VAL A 228 -20.58 7.31 0.25
C VAL A 228 -20.51 6.15 1.23
N GLY A 229 -19.51 5.28 1.09
CA GLY A 229 -19.34 4.13 1.97
C GLY A 229 -19.10 4.51 3.42
N TYR A 230 -18.23 5.50 3.68
CA TYR A 230 -18.02 6.03 5.03
C TYR A 230 -19.27 6.74 5.58
N ALA A 231 -19.96 7.53 4.75
CA ALA A 231 -21.19 8.21 5.15
C ALA A 231 -22.29 7.22 5.55
N ALA A 232 -22.49 6.17 4.74
CA ALA A 232 -23.43 5.10 5.03
C ALA A 232 -23.07 4.34 6.32
N ALA A 233 -21.79 4.09 6.56
CA ALA A 233 -21.32 3.45 7.78
C ALA A 233 -21.61 4.28 9.04
N VAL A 234 -21.58 5.62 8.96
CA VAL A 234 -21.91 6.51 10.10
C VAL A 234 -23.40 6.89 10.14
N GLY A 235 -24.11 6.68 9.02
CA GLY A 235 -25.51 7.03 8.84
C GLY A 235 -25.76 8.52 8.70
N VAL A 236 -24.86 9.28 8.08
CA VAL A 236 -25.02 10.73 7.85
C VAL A 236 -25.37 11.00 6.39
N ASN A 237 -26.28 11.94 6.14
CA ASN A 237 -26.62 12.39 4.80
C ASN A 237 -25.49 13.26 4.23
N ILE A 238 -25.09 13.00 2.99
CA ILE A 238 -24.02 13.73 2.29
C ILE A 238 -24.50 14.44 1.03
N ASP A 239 -25.78 14.41 0.69
CA ASP A 239 -26.30 14.93 -0.59
C ASP A 239 -25.88 16.38 -0.87
N ARG A 240 -25.72 17.20 0.18
CA ARG A 240 -25.30 18.62 0.08
C ARG A 240 -23.82 18.82 -0.24
N VAL A 241 -23.00 17.81 0.01
CA VAL A 241 -21.53 17.85 -0.17
C VAL A 241 -21.03 16.80 -1.16
N ARG A 242 -21.91 15.94 -1.67
CA ARG A 242 -21.63 14.92 -2.68
C ARG A 242 -21.65 15.56 -4.06
N SER A 243 -20.58 16.27 -4.40
CA SER A 243 -20.44 16.93 -5.69
C SER A 243 -19.02 16.80 -6.24
N GLU A 244 -18.91 16.86 -7.57
CA GLU A 244 -17.62 16.85 -8.27
C GLU A 244 -16.69 17.96 -7.77
N GLU A 245 -17.22 19.18 -7.55
CA GLU A 245 -16.43 20.29 -7.01
C GLU A 245 -15.86 19.97 -5.62
N THR A 246 -16.67 19.38 -4.73
CA THR A 246 -16.22 18.99 -3.40
C THR A 246 -15.12 17.93 -3.48
N TYR A 247 -15.24 16.97 -4.41
CA TYR A 247 -14.22 15.94 -4.61
C TYR A 247 -12.93 16.49 -5.19
N ARG A 248 -13.01 17.43 -6.14
CA ARG A 248 -11.82 18.10 -6.66
C ARG A 248 -11.08 18.88 -5.59
N ARG A 249 -11.80 19.62 -4.74
CA ARG A 249 -11.23 20.33 -3.57
C ARG A 249 -10.64 19.36 -2.56
N LEU A 250 -11.32 18.25 -2.30
CA LEU A 250 -10.84 17.19 -1.42
C LEU A 250 -9.55 16.55 -1.94
N CYS A 251 -9.48 16.21 -3.22
CA CYS A 251 -8.28 15.66 -3.86
C CYS A 251 -7.13 16.67 -3.81
N TYR A 252 -7.37 17.90 -4.26
CA TYR A 252 -6.36 18.96 -4.27
C TYR A 252 -5.81 19.25 -2.87
N GLY A 253 -6.68 19.43 -1.88
CA GLY A 253 -6.28 19.65 -0.48
C GLY A 253 -5.42 18.53 0.13
N HIS A 254 -5.38 17.37 -0.51
CA HIS A 254 -4.61 16.21 -0.07
C HIS A 254 -3.52 15.81 -1.06
N GLY A 255 -3.06 16.75 -1.90
CA GLY A 255 -1.98 16.55 -2.87
C GLY A 255 -2.32 15.50 -3.93
N ASN A 256 -3.62 15.26 -4.17
CA ASN A 256 -4.12 14.20 -5.04
C ASN A 256 -3.64 12.79 -4.64
N LEU A 257 -3.31 12.56 -3.37
CA LEU A 257 -2.86 11.26 -2.89
C LEU A 257 -4.01 10.51 -2.24
N PHE A 258 -4.40 9.38 -2.81
CA PHE A 258 -5.48 8.52 -2.27
C PHE A 258 -5.32 8.22 -0.77
N GLY A 259 -4.12 7.83 -0.34
CA GLY A 259 -3.90 7.55 1.08
C GLY A 259 -4.06 8.79 1.98
N ARG A 260 -3.78 10.01 1.50
CA ARG A 260 -4.09 11.24 2.25
C ARG A 260 -5.59 11.53 2.24
N VAL A 261 -6.26 11.39 1.10
CA VAL A 261 -7.71 11.57 0.95
C VAL A 261 -8.49 10.61 1.86
N PHE A 262 -8.18 9.31 1.84
CA PHE A 262 -8.87 8.33 2.68
C PHE A 262 -8.57 8.51 4.16
N LYS A 263 -7.33 8.87 4.52
CA LYS A 263 -6.99 9.25 5.91
C LYS A 263 -7.84 10.42 6.39
N PHE A 264 -8.07 11.41 5.53
CA PHE A 264 -8.94 12.55 5.85
C PHE A 264 -10.41 12.13 5.97
N MET A 265 -10.94 11.34 5.04
CA MET A 265 -12.33 10.85 5.13
C MET A 265 -12.56 10.06 6.43
N VAL A 266 -11.66 9.14 6.78
CA VAL A 266 -11.74 8.40 8.04
C VAL A 266 -11.76 9.35 9.24
N ASP A 267 -10.92 10.39 9.23
CA ASP A 267 -10.89 11.39 10.30
C ASP A 267 -12.18 12.22 10.35
N LEU A 268 -12.65 12.70 9.21
CA LEU A 268 -13.91 13.44 9.04
C LEU A 268 -15.09 12.65 9.60
N PHE A 269 -15.32 11.44 9.09
CA PHE A 269 -16.46 10.61 9.48
C PHE A 269 -16.34 10.08 10.91
N ALA A 270 -15.12 9.85 11.43
CA ALA A 270 -14.94 9.49 12.84
C ALA A 270 -15.36 10.63 13.78
N ASN A 271 -15.26 11.88 13.35
CA ASN A 271 -15.58 13.06 14.14
C ASN A 271 -16.99 13.64 13.89
N VAL A 272 -17.84 12.99 13.09
CA VAL A 272 -19.23 13.43 12.91
C VAL A 272 -19.96 13.42 14.27
N PRO A 273 -20.59 14.54 14.69
CA PRO A 273 -21.35 14.59 15.94
C PRO A 273 -22.50 13.55 15.98
N PRO A 274 -22.84 12.96 17.13
CA PRO A 274 -23.90 11.94 17.22
C PRO A 274 -25.29 12.40 16.75
N ASP A 275 -25.57 13.69 16.89
CA ASP A 275 -26.81 14.38 16.51
C ASP A 275 -26.80 14.93 15.08
N CYS A 276 -25.66 14.89 14.39
CA CYS A 276 -25.56 15.36 13.01
C CYS A 276 -26.34 14.44 12.06
N THR A 277 -27.26 15.02 11.29
CA THR A 277 -28.02 14.31 10.25
C THR A 277 -27.48 14.57 8.85
N ASP A 278 -26.97 15.77 8.60
CA ASP A 278 -26.53 16.23 7.28
C ASP A 278 -25.14 16.81 7.37
N MET A 279 -24.24 16.34 6.51
CA MET A 279 -22.89 16.87 6.37
C MET A 279 -22.91 18.18 5.59
N THR A 280 -22.11 19.15 6.04
CA THR A 280 -21.96 20.46 5.40
C THR A 280 -20.52 20.69 4.96
N ILE A 281 -20.32 21.62 4.00
CA ILE A 281 -18.97 22.03 3.58
C ILE A 281 -18.17 22.60 4.77
N ASP A 282 -18.81 23.32 5.69
CA ASP A 282 -18.16 23.85 6.89
C ASP A 282 -17.54 22.73 7.73
N MET A 283 -18.19 21.57 7.86
CA MET A 283 -17.61 20.43 8.59
C MET A 283 -16.34 19.88 7.91
N LEU A 284 -16.30 19.86 6.58
CA LEU A 284 -15.09 19.48 5.83
C LEU A 284 -14.00 20.53 6.02
N ALA A 285 -14.34 21.81 5.90
CA ALA A 285 -13.43 22.93 6.06
C ALA A 285 -12.82 23.00 7.46
N GLU A 286 -13.63 22.89 8.51
CA GLU A 286 -13.19 22.87 9.91
C GLU A 286 -12.27 21.68 10.18
N ARG A 287 -12.63 20.49 9.67
CA ARG A 287 -11.79 19.30 9.83
C ARG A 287 -10.45 19.45 9.13
N TYR A 288 -10.45 20.03 7.93
CA TYR A 288 -9.22 20.31 7.18
C TYR A 288 -8.34 21.30 7.95
N ALA A 289 -8.91 22.42 8.39
CA ALA A 289 -8.20 23.44 9.16
C ALA A 289 -7.62 22.88 10.48
N ALA A 290 -8.35 22.01 11.18
CA ALA A 290 -7.86 21.35 12.39
C ALA A 290 -6.62 20.46 12.13
N ARG A 291 -6.45 19.94 10.91
CA ARG A 291 -5.33 19.08 10.51
C ARG A 291 -4.14 19.86 9.92
N SER A 292 -4.42 20.84 9.06
CA SER A 292 -3.41 21.63 8.34
C SER A 292 -2.96 22.87 9.12
N GLY A 293 -3.80 23.37 10.03
CA GLY A 293 -3.63 24.67 10.66
C GLY A 293 -3.90 25.85 9.73
N CYS A 294 -4.55 25.65 8.58
CA CYS A 294 -4.82 26.73 7.64
C CYS A 294 -5.86 27.73 8.16
N MET A 295 -5.68 29.01 7.83
CA MET A 295 -6.74 30.02 7.98
C MET A 295 -7.80 29.87 6.87
N PRO A 296 -9.01 30.47 7.00
CA PRO A 296 -10.07 30.38 5.99
C PRO A 296 -9.62 30.77 4.58
N GLY A 297 -8.75 31.78 4.45
CA GLY A 297 -8.18 32.23 3.17
C GLY A 297 -7.22 31.23 2.50
N HIS A 298 -6.81 30.18 3.21
CA HIS A 298 -5.95 29.10 2.71
C HIS A 298 -6.65 27.73 2.79
N ASN A 299 -7.97 27.72 2.97
CA ASN A 299 -8.75 26.49 3.07
C ASN A 299 -9.35 26.11 1.70
N PRO A 300 -8.96 24.97 1.11
CA PRO A 300 -9.45 24.56 -0.20
C PRO A 300 -10.97 24.33 -0.27
N PHE A 301 -11.64 24.13 0.86
CA PHE A 301 -13.10 23.96 0.90
C PHE A 301 -13.87 25.29 0.94
N LEU A 302 -13.21 26.41 1.29
CA LEU A 302 -13.84 27.72 1.46
C LEU A 302 -13.44 28.73 0.37
N ARG A 303 -12.23 28.62 -0.17
CA ARG A 303 -11.67 29.58 -1.12
C ARG A 303 -12.14 29.29 -2.54
N ASP A 304 -12.67 30.26 -3.27
CA ASP A 304 -13.12 30.07 -4.66
C ASP A 304 -11.98 29.62 -5.59
N ASP A 305 -10.83 30.30 -5.53
CA ASP A 305 -9.59 29.95 -6.23
C ASP A 305 -8.74 28.97 -5.41
N TYR A 306 -9.33 27.84 -5.00
CA TYR A 306 -8.67 26.88 -4.09
C TYR A 306 -7.31 26.35 -4.56
N HIS A 307 -7.05 26.36 -5.88
CA HIS A 307 -5.75 26.01 -6.46
C HIS A 307 -4.59 26.96 -6.08
N ALA A 308 -4.88 28.09 -5.44
CA ALA A 308 -3.88 28.99 -4.87
C ALA A 308 -3.50 28.64 -3.42
N CYS A 309 -4.17 27.66 -2.80
CA CYS A 309 -3.86 27.25 -1.42
C CYS A 309 -2.56 26.42 -1.40
N ASP A 310 -1.69 26.67 -0.42
CA ASP A 310 -0.59 25.76 -0.10
C ASP A 310 -1.18 24.53 0.64
N VAL A 311 -1.06 23.38 0.00
CA VAL A 311 -1.58 22.08 0.48
C VAL A 311 -0.48 21.09 0.83
N ASP A 312 0.79 21.48 0.61
CA ASP A 312 1.96 20.63 0.83
C ASP A 312 2.61 20.90 2.18
N ASN A 313 2.47 22.13 2.70
CA ASN A 313 3.02 22.53 3.98
C ASN A 313 1.99 22.58 5.11
N LEU A 314 2.43 22.28 6.34
CA LEU A 314 1.66 22.61 7.53
C LEU A 314 1.77 24.12 7.77
N LEU A 315 0.62 24.79 7.83
CA LEU A 315 0.57 26.24 7.95
C LEU A 315 0.59 26.69 9.42
N ALA A 316 0.07 25.88 10.36
CA ALA A 316 0.08 26.17 11.80
C ALA A 316 -0.41 27.59 12.17
N GLY A 317 -1.33 28.18 11.38
CA GLY A 317 -1.82 29.54 11.56
C GLY A 317 -0.85 30.64 11.10
N VAL A 318 0.17 30.31 10.30
CA VAL A 318 1.10 31.25 9.66
C VAL A 318 0.64 31.50 8.23
N ASP A 319 0.72 32.76 7.80
CA ASP A 319 0.43 33.22 6.43
C ASP A 319 1.45 32.69 5.40
#